data_AF-A0A0R1PHF6-F1
#
_entry.id   AF-A0A0R1PHF6-F1
#
_cell.length_a   1.000
_cell.length_b   1.000
_cell.length_c   1.000
_cell.angle_alpha   90.00
_cell.angle_beta   90.00
_cell.angle_gamma   90.00
#
_symmetry.space_group_name_H-M   'P 1'
#
loop_
_entity.id
_entity.type
_entity.pdbx_description
1 polymer ?
#
loop_
_entity_poly.entity_id
_entity_poly.type
_entity_poly.pdbx_seq_one_letter_code
_entity_poly.pdbx_strand_id
1 'polypeptide(L)'
;MKIKYQLIDDYAADEIGICMHPKNHGLISTIEKNLETKYLEVIDPKNSRQSKLRIEDVLVIEAMDNLSKLYTTDKDVFYLKGRLKNLEYLTKYGILRISNSVMINLDKIVSFKNGKYALRSLHYQ
;
A
#
# COMPACT_ATOMS: atom_id res chain seq x y z
N MET A 1 7.49 11.78 -22.11
CA MET A 1 8.01 12.59 -21.00
C MET A 1 9.53 12.65 -21.13
N LYS A 2 10.16 13.82 -21.01
CA LYS A 2 11.62 13.94 -21.01
C LYS A 2 12.07 14.21 -19.58
N ILE A 3 12.91 13.34 -19.02
CA ILE A 3 13.48 13.49 -17.68
C ILE A 3 14.90 14.04 -17.86
N LYS A 4 15.19 15.18 -17.25
CA LYS A 4 16.53 15.73 -17.15
C LYS A 4 16.95 15.63 -15.69
N TYR A 5 18.18 15.20 -15.45
CA TYR A 5 18.77 15.15 -14.12
C TYR A 5 20.09 15.92 -14.13
N GLN A 6 20.41 16.50 -12.98
CA GLN A 6 21.67 17.18 -12.72
C GLN A 6 22.10 16.75 -11.31
N LEU A 7 23.37 16.43 -11.15
CA LEU A 7 23.97 16.17 -9.84
C LEU A 7 24.49 17.51 -9.30
N ILE A 8 24.10 17.86 -8.08
CA ILE A 8 24.44 19.12 -7.42
C ILE A 8 24.93 18.77 -6.02
N ASP A 9 26.18 19.12 -5.70
CA ASP A 9 26.83 18.73 -4.43
C ASP A 9 26.28 19.47 -3.20
N ASP A 10 25.48 20.53 -3.41
CA ASP A 10 24.85 21.32 -2.34
C ASP A 10 23.63 20.63 -1.70
N TYR A 11 23.17 19.51 -2.26
CA TYR A 11 22.07 18.72 -1.70
C TYR A 11 22.61 17.67 -0.72
N ALA A 12 21.92 17.47 0.40
CA ALA A 12 22.22 16.33 1.25
C ALA A 12 21.91 15.00 0.53
N ALA A 13 22.51 13.90 0.99
CA ALA A 13 22.37 12.59 0.35
C ALA A 13 20.92 12.06 0.32
N ASP A 14 20.05 12.59 1.18
CA ASP A 14 18.63 12.26 1.31
C ASP A 14 17.70 13.34 0.72
N GLU A 15 18.24 14.34 0.01
CA GLU A 15 17.46 15.42 -0.59
C GLU A 15 17.38 15.31 -2.12
N ILE A 16 16.20 15.62 -2.66
CA ILE A 16 15.96 15.68 -4.12
C ILE A 16 15.25 17.00 -4.45
N GLY A 17 15.90 17.83 -5.28
CA GLY A 17 15.30 19.03 -5.86
C GLY A 17 14.52 18.72 -7.14
N ILE A 18 13.29 19.20 -7.26
CA ILE A 18 12.44 19.02 -8.45
C ILE A 18 12.18 20.36 -9.12
N CYS A 19 12.79 20.59 -10.28
CA CYS A 19 12.57 21.77 -11.12
C CYS A 19 11.61 21.44 -12.26
N MET A 20 10.56 22.24 -12.43
CA MET A 20 9.54 21.99 -13.44
C MET A 20 9.07 23.27 -14.15
N HIS A 21 8.54 23.11 -15.36
CA HIS A 21 8.00 24.21 -16.14
C HIS A 21 6.74 24.78 -15.45
N PRO A 22 6.50 26.11 -15.40
CA PRO A 22 5.36 26.70 -14.68
C PRO A 22 3.99 26.15 -15.07
N LYS A 23 3.80 25.80 -16.36
CA LYS A 23 2.57 25.15 -16.86
C LYS A 23 2.27 23.78 -16.22
N ASN A 24 3.25 23.16 -15.58
CA ASN A 24 3.13 21.85 -14.95
C ASN A 24 2.81 21.94 -13.45
N HIS A 25 2.41 23.11 -12.93
CA HIS A 25 2.13 23.31 -11.51
C HIS A 25 1.15 22.26 -10.93
N GLY A 26 0.17 21.80 -11.71
CA GLY A 26 -0.76 20.73 -11.29
C GLY A 26 -0.11 19.37 -11.02
N LEU A 27 1.13 19.14 -11.48
CA LEU A 27 1.88 17.91 -11.21
C LEU A 27 2.56 17.94 -9.83
N ILE A 28 2.77 19.11 -9.22
CA ILE A 28 3.42 19.24 -7.90
C ILE A 28 2.64 18.44 -6.86
N SER A 29 1.34 18.70 -6.73
CA SER A 29 0.48 18.01 -5.76
C SER A 29 0.38 16.50 -6.03
N THR A 30 0.50 16.10 -7.30
CA THR A 30 0.54 14.69 -7.66
C THR A 30 1.84 14.04 -7.19
N ILE A 31 2.97 14.70 -7.39
CA ILE A 31 4.29 14.21 -6.93
C ILE A 31 4.32 14.14 -5.42
N GLU A 32 3.91 15.21 -4.72
CA GLU A 32 3.84 15.25 -3.25
C GLU A 32 3.01 14.09 -2.69
N LYS A 33 1.81 13.87 -3.26
CA LYS A 33 0.92 12.78 -2.83
C LYS A 33 1.55 11.39 -3.03
N ASN A 34 2.33 11.20 -4.09
CA ASN A 34 2.99 9.93 -4.36
C ASN A 34 4.28 9.74 -3.54
N LEU A 35 4.92 10.83 -3.08
CA LEU A 35 6.10 10.78 -2.23
C LEU A 35 5.77 10.63 -0.75
N GLU A 36 4.56 10.97 -0.32
CA GLU A 36 4.17 10.88 1.07
C GLU A 36 3.97 9.42 1.52
N THR A 37 4.90 8.91 2.33
CA THR A 37 4.76 7.58 2.95
C THR A 37 3.56 7.56 3.91
N LYS A 38 2.61 6.67 3.64
CA LYS A 38 1.40 6.51 4.45
C LYS A 38 1.53 5.33 5.40
N TYR A 39 0.95 5.47 6.59
CA TYR A 39 0.97 4.45 7.64
C TYR A 39 -0.43 4.02 8.06
N LEU A 40 -0.55 2.76 8.49
CA LEU A 40 -1.72 2.19 9.14
C LEU A 40 -1.37 1.84 10.58
N GLU A 41 -2.32 2.10 11.48
CA GLU A 41 -2.27 1.52 12.82
C GLU A 41 -2.71 0.06 12.75
N VAL A 42 -1.79 -0.84 13.09
CA VAL A 42 -2.00 -2.28 13.11
C VAL A 42 -1.74 -2.82 14.51
N ILE A 43 -2.28 -3.98 14.84
CA ILE A 43 -1.98 -4.72 16.06
C ILE A 43 -0.96 -5.80 15.71
N ASP A 44 0.18 -5.77 16.38
CA ASP A 44 1.22 -6.78 16.24
C ASP A 44 0.85 -8.03 17.08
N PRO A 45 0.75 -9.23 16.48
CA PRO A 45 0.44 -10.46 17.21
C PRO A 45 1.50 -10.83 18.26
N LYS A 46 2.75 -10.40 18.09
CA LYS A 46 3.87 -10.79 18.97
C LYS A 46 3.76 -10.16 20.36
N ASN A 47 3.17 -8.97 20.46
CA ASN A 47 3.11 -8.20 21.69
C ASN A 47 1.72 -7.59 21.98
N SER A 48 0.73 -7.80 21.11
CA SER A 48 -0.62 -7.23 21.19
C SER A 48 -0.66 -5.71 21.26
N ARG A 49 0.39 -5.01 20.80
CA ARG A 49 0.48 -3.55 20.79
C ARG A 49 0.14 -2.98 19.43
N GLN A 50 -0.30 -1.71 19.46
CA GLN A 50 -0.45 -0.93 18.24
C GLN A 50 0.93 -0.55 17.68
N SER A 51 1.11 -0.76 16.40
CA SER A 51 2.31 -0.44 15.63
C SER A 51 1.92 0.30 14.35
N LYS A 52 2.84 1.07 13.77
CA LYS A 52 2.65 1.72 12.47
C LYS A 52 3.25 0.85 11.38
N LEU A 53 2.43 0.46 10.41
CA LEU A 53 2.85 -0.30 9.23
C LEU A 53 2.71 0.60 7.99
N ARG A 54 3.71 0.62 7.09
CA ARG A 54 3.56 1.39 5.84
C ARG A 54 2.51 0.73 4.96
N ILE A 55 1.67 1.53 4.31
CA ILE A 55 0.64 1.02 3.40
C ILE A 55 1.28 0.24 2.24
N GLU A 56 2.45 0.69 1.80
CA GLU A 56 3.24 0.07 0.75
C GLU A 56 3.71 -1.35 1.11
N ASP A 57 3.76 -1.72 2.38
CA ASP A 57 4.15 -3.07 2.82
C ASP A 57 2.94 -4.01 2.85
N VAL A 58 1.72 -3.50 2.70
CA VAL A 58 0.48 -4.29 2.73
C VAL A 58 0.32 -5.05 1.43
N LEU A 59 0.16 -6.37 1.53
CA LEU A 59 -0.09 -7.25 0.40
C LEU A 59 -1.59 -7.58 0.29
N VAL A 60 -2.15 -8.14 1.36
CA VAL A 60 -3.55 -8.59 1.41
C VAL A 60 -4.15 -8.39 2.79
N ILE A 61 -5.45 -8.12 2.81
CA ILE A 61 -6.26 -8.04 4.02
C ILE A 61 -7.42 -9.04 3.90
N GLU A 62 -7.51 -9.97 4.85
CA GLU A 62 -8.57 -10.97 4.93
C GLU A 62 -9.54 -10.65 6.08
N ALA A 63 -10.82 -10.96 5.87
CA ALA A 63 -11.82 -10.82 6.91
C ALA A 63 -11.58 -11.84 8.04
N MET A 64 -11.63 -11.38 9.28
CA MET A 64 -11.87 -12.18 10.48
C MET A 64 -13.10 -11.62 11.22
N ASP A 65 -13.60 -12.33 12.24
CA ASP A 65 -14.89 -12.02 12.89
C ASP A 65 -15.08 -10.52 13.22
N ASN A 66 -14.23 -10.00 14.10
CA ASN A 66 -14.26 -8.59 14.56
C ASN A 66 -12.98 -7.81 14.21
N LEU A 67 -12.01 -8.48 13.60
CA LEU A 67 -10.74 -7.93 13.14
C LEU A 67 -10.57 -8.23 11.66
N SER A 68 -9.59 -7.63 11.03
CA SER A 68 -9.13 -8.04 9.71
C SER A 68 -7.67 -8.45 9.80
N LYS A 69 -7.30 -9.55 9.17
CA LYS A 69 -5.94 -10.06 9.14
C LYS A 69 -5.20 -9.42 7.98
N LEU A 70 -4.02 -8.88 8.23
CA LEU A 70 -3.20 -8.21 7.24
C LEU A 70 -1.92 -9.03 7.03
N TYR A 71 -1.57 -9.27 5.77
CA TYR A 71 -0.32 -9.89 5.36
C TYR A 71 0.56 -8.85 4.68
N THR A 72 1.85 -8.84 5.02
CA THR A 72 2.83 -7.95 4.39
C THR A 72 3.59 -8.65 3.26
N THR A 73 4.33 -7.88 2.48
CA THR A 73 5.27 -8.39 1.47
C THR A 73 6.34 -9.30 2.07
N ASP A 74 6.71 -9.06 3.33
CA ASP A 74 7.72 -9.83 4.07
C ASP A 74 7.14 -11.06 4.79
N LYS A 75 5.90 -11.44 4.47
CA LYS A 75 5.18 -12.57 5.05
C LYS A 75 4.85 -12.42 6.54
N ASP A 76 5.02 -11.22 7.10
CA ASP A 76 4.54 -10.91 8.44
C ASP A 76 3.02 -10.77 8.45
N VAL A 77 2.45 -11.02 9.63
CA VAL A 77 1.01 -10.95 9.88
C VAL A 77 0.73 -9.91 10.94
N PHE A 78 -0.24 -9.06 10.66
CA PHE A 78 -0.78 -8.07 11.59
C PHE A 78 -2.30 -8.13 11.63
N TYR A 79 -2.91 -7.40 12.56
CA TYR A 79 -4.36 -7.24 12.61
C TYR A 79 -4.79 -5.78 12.51
N LEU A 80 -5.88 -5.54 11.81
CA LEU A 80 -6.59 -4.27 11.78
C LEU A 80 -7.88 -4.39 12.61
N LYS A 81 -8.22 -3.31 13.32
CA LYS A 81 -9.51 -3.23 14.00
C LYS A 81 -10.64 -3.05 13.00
N GLY A 82 -11.72 -3.80 13.19
CA GLY A 82 -12.92 -3.71 12.37
C GLY A 82 -12.94 -4.67 11.19
N ARG A 83 -14.07 -4.65 10.47
CA ARG A 83 -14.34 -5.51 9.32
C ARG A 83 -13.89 -4.82 8.04
N LEU A 84 -13.75 -5.59 6.95
CA LEU A 84 -13.34 -5.04 5.64
C LEU A 84 -14.23 -3.87 5.15
N LYS A 85 -15.53 -3.86 5.47
CA LYS A 85 -16.42 -2.72 5.15
C LYS A 85 -15.98 -1.40 5.81
N ASN A 86 -15.37 -1.46 6.98
CA ASN A 86 -14.82 -0.30 7.68
C ASN A 86 -13.48 0.16 7.08
N LEU A 87 -12.86 -0.67 6.25
CA LEU A 87 -11.55 -0.45 5.65
C LEU A 87 -11.61 0.03 4.19
N GLU A 88 -12.81 0.31 3.67
CA GLU A 88 -13.01 0.79 2.28
C GLU A 88 -12.25 2.12 2.00
N TYR A 89 -11.90 2.88 3.05
CA TYR A 89 -11.05 4.07 2.92
C TYR A 89 -9.65 3.74 2.37
N LEU A 90 -9.20 2.48 2.42
CA LEU A 90 -7.92 2.03 1.88
C LEU A 90 -7.91 1.96 0.34
N THR A 91 -9.08 2.01 -0.30
CA THR A 91 -9.24 2.09 -1.75
C THR A 91 -8.47 3.27 -2.35
N LYS A 92 -8.40 4.40 -1.62
CA LYS A 92 -7.64 5.59 -2.07
C LYS A 92 -6.12 5.36 -2.13
N TYR A 93 -5.64 4.25 -1.59
CA TYR A 93 -4.24 3.83 -1.57
C TYR A 93 -4.00 2.54 -2.38
N GLY A 94 -4.88 2.22 -3.33
CA GLY A 94 -4.70 1.06 -4.21
C GLY A 94 -5.08 -0.29 -3.59
N ILE A 95 -5.56 -0.33 -2.35
CA ILE A 95 -6.05 -1.56 -1.71
C ILE A 95 -7.53 -1.73 -2.01
N LEU A 96 -7.85 -2.65 -2.92
CA LEU A 96 -9.21 -2.89 -3.40
C LEU A 96 -9.82 -4.17 -2.85
N ARG A 97 -11.11 -4.11 -2.57
CA ARG A 97 -11.89 -5.28 -2.22
C ARG A 97 -12.25 -6.10 -3.46
N ILE A 98 -11.75 -7.33 -3.53
CA ILE A 98 -12.06 -8.27 -4.62
C ILE A 98 -13.12 -9.31 -4.25
N SER A 99 -13.40 -9.48 -2.95
CA SER A 99 -14.45 -10.36 -2.48
C SER A 99 -14.98 -9.93 -1.11
N ASN A 100 -16.03 -10.61 -0.63
CA ASN A 100 -16.56 -10.36 0.70
C ASN A 100 -15.53 -10.60 1.81
N SER A 101 -14.52 -11.44 1.57
CA SER A 101 -13.52 -11.84 2.57
C SER A 101 -12.09 -11.37 2.27
N VAL A 102 -11.84 -10.64 1.18
CA VAL A 102 -10.46 -10.28 0.77
C VAL A 102 -10.41 -8.88 0.15
N MET A 103 -9.44 -8.09 0.61
CA MET A 103 -8.91 -6.90 -0.07
C MET A 103 -7.44 -7.12 -0.45
N ILE A 104 -7.01 -6.59 -1.59
CA ILE A 104 -5.66 -6.77 -2.12
C ILE A 104 -5.05 -5.44 -2.52
N ASN A 105 -3.75 -5.28 -2.33
CA ASN A 105 -3.02 -4.13 -2.84
C ASN A 105 -2.68 -4.34 -4.32
N LEU A 106 -3.28 -3.54 -5.22
CA LEU A 106 -3.08 -3.68 -6.66
C LEU A 106 -1.63 -3.45 -7.09
N ASP A 107 -0.91 -2.57 -6.41
CA ASP A 107 0.48 -2.22 -6.76
C ASP A 107 1.45 -3.40 -6.51
N LYS A 108 1.01 -4.43 -5.79
CA LYS A 108 1.80 -5.63 -5.47
C LYS A 108 1.43 -6.86 -6.28
N ILE A 109 0.47 -6.75 -7.19
CA ILE A 109 0.02 -7.90 -7.99
C ILE A 109 0.89 -8.04 -9.23
N VAL A 110 1.65 -9.13 -9.30
CA VAL A 110 2.51 -9.44 -10.45
C VAL A 110 1.75 -10.10 -11.59
N SER A 111 0.74 -10.93 -11.28
CA SER A 111 -0.11 -11.57 -12.29
C SER A 111 -1.42 -12.10 -11.70
N PHE A 112 -2.44 -12.23 -12.55
CA PHE A 112 -3.67 -12.95 -12.24
C PHE A 112 -3.74 -14.24 -13.07
N LYS A 113 -4.00 -15.38 -12.42
CA LYS A 113 -4.45 -16.58 -13.12
C LYS A 113 -5.97 -16.60 -13.13
N ASN A 114 -6.57 -16.48 -14.32
CA ASN A 114 -8.00 -16.74 -14.51
C ASN A 114 -8.26 -18.24 -14.38
N GLY A 115 -8.53 -18.70 -13.15
CA GLY A 115 -9.03 -20.05 -12.91
C GLY A 115 -10.50 -20.14 -13.33
N LYS A 116 -10.85 -21.13 -14.16
CA LYS A 116 -12.22 -21.43 -14.62
C LYS A 116 -13.21 -21.74 -13.47
N TYR A 117 -12.71 -21.83 -12.24
CA TYR A 117 -13.44 -21.86 -10.97
C TYR A 117 -12.60 -21.09 -9.95
N ALA A 118 -12.87 -19.80 -9.76
CA ALA A 118 -12.17 -18.97 -8.77
C ALA A 118 -12.60 -19.33 -7.34
N LEU A 119 -12.24 -20.54 -6.89
CA LEU A 119 -12.33 -20.97 -5.50
C LEU A 119 -10.95 -20.83 -4.87
N ARG A 120 -10.89 -19.87 -3.92
CA ARG A 120 -9.95 -19.73 -2.80
C ARG A 120 -8.73 -20.65 -2.80
N SER A 121 -7.60 -20.12 -3.26
CA SER A 121 -6.30 -20.29 -2.60
C SER A 121 -5.26 -19.43 -3.31
N LEU A 122 -5.05 -18.21 -2.80
CA LEU A 122 -3.86 -17.41 -3.13
C LEU A 122 -2.68 -18.13 -2.47
N HIS A 123 -1.90 -18.87 -3.27
CA HIS A 123 -0.62 -19.41 -2.83
C HIS A 123 0.43 -18.31 -2.94
N TYR A 124 0.99 -17.89 -1.82
CA TYR A 124 2.20 -17.07 -1.78
C TYR A 124 3.41 -18.00 -1.80
N GLN A 125 4.32 -17.80 -2.76
CA GLN A 125 5.65 -18.43 -2.78
C GLN A 125 6.60 -17.72 -1.81
#